data_AF-A0A496QXZ1-F1
#
_entry.id   AF-A0A496QXZ1-F1
#
_cell.length_a   1.000
_cell.length_b   1.000
_cell.length_c   1.000
_cell.angle_alpha   90.00
_cell.angle_beta   90.00
_cell.angle_gamma   90.00
#
_symmetry.space_group_name_H-M   'P 1'
#
loop_
_entity.id
_entity.type
_entity.pdbx_description
1 polymer ?
#
loop_
_entity_poly.entity_id
_entity_poly.type
_entity_poly.pdbx_seq_one_letter_code
_entity_poly.pdbx_strand_id
1 'polypeptide(L)'
;LQSDVFTPESAEYLAEGGPYGCILSDAAPSTSGNRLVDSRKSYDLVMRVIDLAESHLAPGGNLVVKIFQGGDENEVRDRVKTLFREMKTFKPKAVRSESMETYIIGMGYQDSTAKRGD
;
A
#
# COMPACT_ATOMS: atom_id res chain seq x y z
N LEU A 1 0.58 11.05 15.53
CA LEU A 1 2.03 10.94 15.36
C LEU A 1 2.44 11.61 14.06
N GLN A 2 3.54 12.38 14.05
CA GLN A 2 4.23 12.81 12.84
C GLN A 2 5.59 12.12 12.82
N SER A 3 5.77 11.12 11.97
CA SER A 3 6.97 10.29 11.90
C SER A 3 7.18 9.77 10.48
N ASP A 4 8.37 9.25 10.21
CA ASP A 4 8.68 8.58 8.95
C ASP A 4 8.20 7.12 8.98
N VAL A 5 7.39 6.73 8.01
CA VAL A 5 6.82 5.37 7.90
C VAL A 5 7.89 4.27 7.78
N PHE A 6 9.11 4.62 7.38
CA PHE A 6 10.25 3.70 7.30
C PHE A 6 10.93 3.44 8.65
N THR A 7 10.64 4.20 9.69
CA THR A 7 11.27 4.00 11.02
C THR A 7 10.56 2.93 11.83
N PRO A 8 11.28 2.23 12.74
CA PRO A 8 10.68 1.27 13.67
C PRO A 8 9.65 1.91 14.61
N GLU A 9 9.90 3.14 15.08
CA GLU A 9 9.01 3.90 15.97
C GLU A 9 7.59 4.03 15.40
N SER A 10 7.47 4.26 14.09
CA SER A 10 6.17 4.33 13.42
C SER A 10 5.41 3.01 13.49
N ALA A 11 6.10 1.87 13.35
CA ALA A 11 5.47 0.55 13.46
C ALA A 11 5.05 0.25 14.91
N GLU A 12 5.87 0.60 15.89
CA GLU A 12 5.56 0.43 17.31
C GLU A 12 4.32 1.23 17.71
N TYR A 13 4.25 2.50 17.31
CA TYR A 13 3.06 3.33 17.56
C TYR A 13 1.80 2.79 16.88
N LEU A 14 1.90 2.28 15.65
CA LEU A 14 0.77 1.66 14.95
C LEU A 14 0.32 0.35 15.63
N ALA A 15 1.22 -0.37 16.29
CA ALA A 15 0.87 -1.56 17.05
C ALA A 15 -0.03 -1.24 18.26
N GLU A 16 0.16 -0.09 18.90
CA GLU A 16 -0.64 0.32 20.08
C GLU A 16 -2.11 0.60 19.74
N GLY A 17 -2.39 1.08 18.53
CA GLY A 17 -3.74 1.46 18.11
C GLY A 17 -4.44 0.45 17.19
N GLY A 18 -3.74 -0.60 16.77
CA GLY A 18 -4.25 -1.64 15.89
C GLY A 18 -4.96 -2.79 16.64
N PRO A 19 -5.46 -3.81 15.91
CA PRO A 19 -5.45 -3.89 14.45
C PRO A 19 -6.50 -2.98 13.81
N TYR A 20 -6.21 -2.46 12.62
CA TYR A 20 -7.04 -1.48 11.92
C TYR A 20 -7.97 -2.14 10.90
N GLY A 21 -9.19 -1.60 10.75
CA GLY A 21 -10.13 -2.02 9.70
C GLY A 21 -9.79 -1.49 8.31
N CYS A 22 -8.95 -0.44 8.22
CA CYS A 22 -8.54 0.14 6.95
C CYS A 22 -7.19 0.84 7.10
N ILE A 23 -6.31 0.67 6.10
CA ILE A 23 -5.11 1.47 5.91
C ILE A 23 -5.22 2.18 4.57
N LEU A 24 -5.06 3.50 4.57
CA LEU A 24 -5.08 4.36 3.40
C LEU A 24 -3.75 5.10 3.31
N SER A 25 -3.03 4.94 2.20
CA SER A 25 -1.84 5.73 1.88
C SER A 25 -2.05 6.50 0.58
N ASP A 26 -2.19 7.82 0.71
CA ASP A 26 -2.11 8.78 -0.38
C ASP A 26 -0.71 9.43 -0.48
N ALA A 27 0.30 8.79 0.12
CA ALA A 27 1.66 9.32 0.10
C ALA A 27 2.26 9.20 -1.32
N ALA A 28 3.08 10.18 -1.70
CA ALA A 28 3.87 10.18 -2.93
C ALA A 28 5.28 10.65 -2.63
N PRO A 29 6.32 10.07 -3.27
CA PRO A 29 7.67 10.58 -3.16
C PRO A 29 7.80 11.93 -3.88
N SER A 30 8.79 12.73 -3.48
CA SER A 30 9.20 13.91 -4.25
C SER A 30 9.59 13.51 -5.68
N THR A 31 8.93 14.09 -6.67
CA THR A 31 9.16 13.82 -8.09
C THR A 31 10.43 14.51 -8.58
N SER A 32 11.31 13.74 -9.22
CA SER A 32 12.51 14.23 -9.91
C SER A 32 12.24 14.66 -11.34
N GLY A 33 11.07 14.30 -11.89
CA GLY A 33 10.73 14.46 -13.30
C GLY A 33 11.22 13.30 -14.17
N ASN A 34 12.06 12.42 -13.63
CA ASN A 34 12.41 11.17 -14.28
C ASN A 34 11.37 10.10 -13.92
N ARG A 35 10.54 9.76 -14.91
CA ARG A 35 9.45 8.78 -14.80
C ARG A 35 9.86 7.46 -14.14
N LEU A 36 11.00 6.90 -14.50
CA LEU A 36 11.48 5.61 -14.00
C LEU A 36 11.92 5.71 -12.53
N VAL A 37 12.65 6.78 -12.18
CA VAL A 37 13.09 7.02 -10.80
C VAL A 37 11.89 7.28 -9.90
N ASP A 38 10.94 8.07 -10.38
CA ASP A 38 9.76 8.46 -9.61
C ASP A 38 8.80 7.28 -9.41
N SER A 39 8.60 6.43 -10.41
CA SER A 39 7.83 5.19 -10.26
C SER A 39 8.50 4.22 -9.30
N ARG A 40 9.83 4.11 -9.32
CA ARG A 40 10.55 3.23 -8.40
C ARG A 40 10.42 3.67 -6.94
N LYS A 41 10.60 4.97 -6.67
CA LYS A 41 10.39 5.51 -5.31
C LYS A 41 8.94 5.33 -4.83
N SER A 42 7.98 5.44 -5.75
CA SER A 42 6.58 5.17 -5.44
C SER A 42 6.35 3.70 -5.10
N TYR A 43 6.98 2.79 -5.83
CA TYR A 43 6.95 1.35 -5.52
C TYR A 43 7.51 1.07 -4.12
N ASP A 44 8.70 1.59 -3.78
CA ASP A 44 9.34 1.33 -2.48
C ASP A 44 8.46 1.81 -1.32
N LEU A 45 7.83 2.98 -1.48
CA LEU A 45 6.88 3.53 -0.51
C LEU A 45 5.63 2.66 -0.35
N VAL A 46 5.06 2.17 -1.46
CA VAL A 46 3.87 1.32 -1.42
C VAL A 46 4.17 -0.04 -0.81
N MET A 47 5.32 -0.64 -1.13
CA MET A 47 5.75 -1.91 -0.53
C MET A 47 5.89 -1.79 0.98
N ARG A 48 6.47 -0.69 1.47
CA ARG A 48 6.54 -0.43 2.91
C ARG A 48 5.16 -0.36 3.57
N VAL A 49 4.18 0.25 2.91
CA VAL A 49 2.80 0.31 3.41
C VAL A 49 2.14 -1.08 3.41
N ILE A 50 2.43 -1.93 2.42
CA ILE A 50 1.94 -3.31 2.39
C ILE A 50 2.53 -4.11 3.57
N ASP A 51 3.82 -3.97 3.86
CA ASP A 51 4.44 -4.66 5.00
C ASP A 51 3.78 -4.26 6.33
N LEU A 52 3.46 -2.96 6.49
CA LEU A 52 2.69 -2.49 7.64
C LEU A 52 1.28 -3.07 7.65
N ALA A 53 0.64 -3.17 6.50
CA ALA A 53 -0.70 -3.74 6.41
C ALA A 53 -0.74 -5.20 6.86
N GLU A 54 0.28 -5.99 6.56
CA GLU A 54 0.37 -7.38 7.03
C GLU A 54 0.48 -7.51 8.55
N SER A 55 1.10 -6.52 9.21
CA SER A 55 1.30 -6.55 10.66
C SER A 55 0.18 -5.86 11.44
N HIS A 56 -0.57 -4.95 10.80
CA HIS A 56 -1.47 -4.03 11.50
C HIS A 56 -2.92 -4.05 10.99
N LEU A 57 -3.26 -4.75 9.90
CA LEU A 57 -4.66 -4.90 9.49
C LEU A 57 -5.36 -6.00 10.27
N ALA A 58 -6.62 -5.73 10.65
CA ALA A 58 -7.51 -6.75 11.15
C ALA A 58 -7.90 -7.73 10.02
N PRO A 59 -8.19 -9.00 10.34
CA PRO A 59 -8.82 -9.91 9.38
C PRO A 59 -10.07 -9.28 8.77
N GLY A 60 -10.17 -9.29 7.44
CA GLY A 60 -11.25 -8.62 6.71
C GLY A 60 -11.06 -7.11 6.49
N GLY A 61 -9.98 -6.52 6.98
CA GLY A 61 -9.64 -5.11 6.77
C GLY A 61 -9.28 -4.78 5.32
N ASN A 62 -9.20 -3.49 5.00
CA ASN A 62 -8.97 -2.99 3.64
C ASN A 62 -7.67 -2.19 3.52
N LEU A 63 -7.07 -2.19 2.33
CA LEU A 63 -5.89 -1.42 1.99
C LEU A 63 -6.17 -0.56 0.74
N VAL A 64 -5.77 0.70 0.78
CA VAL A 64 -5.78 1.59 -0.38
C VAL A 64 -4.43 2.29 -0.47
N VAL A 65 -3.74 2.16 -1.62
CA VAL A 65 -2.42 2.76 -1.84
C VAL A 65 -2.37 3.48 -3.18
N LYS A 66 -1.81 4.69 -3.19
CA LYS A 66 -1.48 5.42 -4.42
C LYS A 66 -0.13 4.93 -4.98
N ILE A 67 -0.09 4.68 -6.28
CA ILE A 67 1.12 4.27 -7.01
C ILE A 67 1.28 5.07 -8.30
N PHE A 68 2.54 5.40 -8.64
CA PHE A 68 2.91 5.92 -9.95
C PHE A 68 3.20 4.78 -10.93
N GLN A 69 2.44 4.71 -12.03
CA GLN A 69 2.60 3.73 -13.10
C GLN A 69 3.93 3.93 -13.84
N GLY A 70 4.71 2.86 -14.03
CA GLY A 70 6.02 2.99 -14.68
C GLY A 70 6.85 1.72 -14.81
N GLY A 71 6.36 0.56 -14.38
CA GLY A 71 7.00 -0.74 -14.58
C GLY A 71 6.76 -1.71 -13.43
N ASP A 72 6.79 -1.22 -12.20
CA ASP A 72 6.80 -2.07 -10.99
C ASP A 72 5.41 -2.26 -10.36
N GLU A 73 4.35 -1.67 -10.94
CA GLU A 73 3.00 -1.76 -10.37
C GLU A 73 2.40 -3.18 -10.39
N ASN A 74 2.89 -4.05 -11.28
CA ASN A 74 2.40 -5.42 -11.38
C ASN A 74 2.75 -6.25 -10.15
N GLU A 75 3.96 -6.07 -9.61
CA GLU A 75 4.40 -6.77 -8.40
C GLU A 75 3.54 -6.36 -7.19
N VAL A 76 3.27 -5.06 -7.05
CA VAL A 76 2.37 -4.53 -6.02
C VAL A 76 0.98 -5.14 -6.15
N ARG A 77 0.43 -5.19 -7.37
CA ARG A 77 -0.87 -5.80 -7.64
C ARG A 77 -0.90 -7.28 -7.25
N ASP A 78 0.16 -8.01 -7.56
CA ASP A 78 0.23 -9.44 -7.26
C ASP A 78 0.34 -9.68 -5.75
N ARG A 79 1.15 -8.88 -5.05
CA ARG A 79 1.22 -8.92 -3.58
C ARG A 79 -0.16 -8.66 -2.95
N VAL A 80 -0.88 -7.64 -3.41
CA VAL A 80 -2.24 -7.32 -2.92
C VAL A 80 -3.23 -8.44 -3.25
N LYS A 81 -3.19 -9.05 -4.45
CA LYS A 81 -4.06 -10.21 -4.77
C LYS A 81 -3.80 -11.41 -3.86
N THR A 82 -2.55 -11.63 -3.43
CA THR A 82 -2.22 -12.72 -2.52
C THR A 82 -2.77 -12.47 -1.11
N LEU A 83 -2.74 -11.22 -0.65
CA LEU A 83 -3.08 -10.85 0.72
C LEU A 83 -4.57 -10.54 0.94
N PHE A 84 -5.33 -10.21 -0.11
CA PHE A 84 -6.72 -9.73 0.01
C PHE A 84 -7.68 -10.61 -0.80
N ARG A 85 -8.95 -10.68 -0.39
CA ARG A 85 -9.98 -11.46 -1.11
C ARG A 85 -10.29 -10.90 -2.49
N GLU A 86 -10.24 -9.58 -2.62
CA GLU A 86 -10.48 -8.88 -3.87
C GLU A 86 -9.46 -7.75 -4.05
N MET A 87 -9.02 -7.53 -5.29
CA MET A 87 -8.18 -6.41 -5.67
C MET A 87 -8.81 -5.60 -6.81
N LYS A 88 -8.85 -4.28 -6.65
CA LYS A 88 -9.31 -3.33 -7.65
C LYS A 88 -8.25 -2.28 -7.93
N THR A 89 -8.31 -1.69 -9.13
CA THR A 89 -7.55 -0.49 -9.47
C THR A 89 -8.51 0.66 -9.73
N PHE A 90 -8.15 1.85 -9.28
CA PHE A 90 -8.95 3.05 -9.46
C PHE A 90 -8.07 4.21 -9.95
N LYS A 91 -8.42 4.78 -11.10
CA LYS A 91 -7.78 5.99 -11.62
C LYS A 91 -8.79 7.15 -11.50
N PRO A 92 -8.52 8.19 -10.69
CA PRO A 92 -9.48 9.27 -10.50
C PRO A 92 -9.69 10.08 -11.78
N LYS A 93 -10.94 10.46 -12.06
CA LYS A 93 -11.31 11.20 -13.30
C LYS A 93 -10.71 12.60 -13.40
N ALA A 94 -10.36 13.22 -12.27
CA ALA A 94 -9.81 14.58 -12.20
C ALA A 94 -8.30 14.64 -12.51
N VAL A 95 -7.67 13.48 -12.67
CA VAL A 95 -6.25 13.37 -12.97
C VAL A 95 -6.04 13.65 -14.46
N ARG A 96 -5.17 14.62 -14.80
CA ARG A 96 -4.79 14.91 -16.20
C ARG A 96 -4.31 13.62 -16.86
N SER A 97 -4.57 13.44 -18.16
CA SER A 97 -4.15 12.25 -18.93
C SER A 97 -2.65 11.92 -18.79
N GLU A 98 -1.85 12.92 -18.43
CA GLU A 98 -0.40 12.88 -18.26
C GLU A 98 0.03 12.32 -16.90
N SER A 99 -0.84 12.31 -15.90
CA SER A 99 -0.49 11.82 -14.57
C SER A 99 -0.52 10.29 -14.50
N MET A 100 0.51 9.81 -13.81
CA MET A 100 0.89 8.41 -13.69
C MET A 100 0.20 7.79 -12.46
N GLU A 101 -0.64 8.54 -11.75
CA GLU A 101 -1.26 8.09 -10.51
C GLU A 101 -2.39 7.11 -10.76
N THR A 102 -2.39 6.02 -10.00
CA THR A 102 -3.45 5.03 -9.90
C THR A 102 -3.50 4.54 -8.46
N TYR A 103 -4.68 4.16 -7.99
CA TYR A 103 -4.86 3.54 -6.68
C TYR A 103 -5.01 2.04 -6.84
N ILE A 104 -4.33 1.27 -6.00
CA ILE A 104 -4.55 -0.16 -5.81
C ILE A 104 -5.32 -0.34 -4.51
N ILE A 105 -6.41 -1.10 -4.59
CA ILE A 105 -7.36 -1.32 -3.50
C ILE A 105 -7.42 -2.81 -3.21
N GLY A 106 -7.00 -3.23 -2.02
CA GLY A 106 -7.19 -4.58 -1.49
C GLY A 106 -8.38 -4.60 -0.52
N MET A 107 -9.33 -5.51 -0.72
CA MET A 107 -10.50 -5.65 0.15
C MET A 107 -10.55 -7.02 0.80
N GLY A 108 -10.81 -7.03 2.11
CA GLY A 108 -10.91 -8.24 2.91
C GLY A 108 -9.56 -8.93 3.10
N TYR A 109 -8.71 -8.37 3.97
CA TYR A 109 -7.40 -8.92 4.32
C TYR A 109 -7.55 -10.38 4.78
N GLN A 110 -6.80 -11.26 4.13
CA GLN A 110 -6.75 -12.69 4.41
C GLN A 110 -5.56 -12.91 5.35
N ASP A 111 -5.86 -13.00 6.63
CA ASP A 111 -4.84 -13.23 7.65
C ASP A 111 -4.07 -14.52 7.34
N SER A 112 -2.80 -14.37 6.95
CA SER A 112 -1.93 -15.48 6.61
C SER A 112 -1.40 -16.20 7.87
N THR A 113 -1.51 -15.58 9.05
CA THR A 113 -1.11 -16.19 10.32
C THR A 113 -2.07 -17.31 10.75
N ALA A 114 -3.33 -17.27 10.32
CA ALA A 114 -4.30 -18.34 10.53
C ALA A 114 -3.93 -19.66 9.83
N LYS A 115 -2.94 -19.67 8.91
CA LYS A 115 -2.44 -20.88 8.23
C LYS A 115 -1.16 -21.48 8.83
N ARG A 116 -0.60 -20.90 9.91
CA ARG A 116 0.65 -21.39 10.54
C ARG A 116 0.41 -22.28 11.78
N GLY A 117 -0.84 -22.70 12.03
CA GLY A 117 -1.25 -23.39 13.25
C GLY A 117 -1.76 -24.83 13.11
N ASP A 118 -1.62 -25.47 11.93
CA ASP A 118 -1.95 -26.89 11.72
C ASP A 118 -0.68 -27.74 11.51
#